data_AF-A0A3L8DEE3-F1
#
_entry.id   AF-A0A3L8DEE3-F1
#
_cell.length_a   1.000
_cell.length_b   1.000
_cell.length_c   1.000
_cell.angle_alpha   90.00
_cell.angle_beta   90.00
_cell.angle_gamma   90.00
#
_symmetry.space_group_name_H-M   'P 1'
#
loop_
_entity.id
_entity.type
_entity.pdbx_description
1 polymer ?
#
loop_
_entity_poly.entity_id
_entity_poly.type
_entity_poly.pdbx_seq_one_letter_code
_entity_poly.pdbx_strand_id
1 'polypeptide(L)'
;MIASLLRAHHDNMAHAGAEKTLAGIRRSFWFPTMRKKVYEYIENCLTCLMVNTSTQGTEGETQLYPLPKEPLKILHIDHFGPLQGSADNYKHILVIIDAFTRFTWLSPTKSTGTTEVICCLDKLFNTFGRPKEIVSDRGTAFTSKEFKDFVLKFLVKHRLIAVASLWANGIAERINRYLKSALTKLIDTPDGWKDRLGEMQYIVNNTYHSSIKSSPAKLLLGFEQRNHEDHSFAQFTRMLVNVDSNLEKERKISRDAANQATELIRNYNKKYHDENRKKPSQYNVGDYVLIRDMRSKIGESSKLKPKYRGPYQITKCLGNNRYVVRDIPGFNHTPKPLDTILSSV
;
A
#
# COMPACT_ATOMS: atom_id res chain seq x y z
N MET A 1 21.82 -37.31 23.89
CA MET A 1 22.10 -36.77 25.24
C MET A 1 22.02 -35.24 25.29
N ILE A 2 22.87 -34.48 24.57
CA ILE A 2 22.84 -33.00 24.60
C ILE A 2 21.50 -32.41 24.12
N ALA A 3 20.92 -32.92 23.03
CA ALA A 3 19.62 -32.43 22.54
C ALA A 3 18.48 -32.61 23.57
N SER A 4 18.46 -33.75 24.27
CA SER A 4 17.49 -34.04 25.34
C SER A 4 17.65 -33.07 26.52
N LEU A 5 18.90 -32.73 26.88
CA LEU A 5 19.21 -31.76 27.91
C LEU A 5 18.74 -30.34 27.53
N LEU A 6 18.98 -29.92 26.29
CA LEU A 6 18.51 -28.64 25.78
C LEU A 6 16.99 -28.55 25.79
N ARG A 7 16.29 -29.61 25.34
CA ARG A 7 14.83 -29.71 25.41
C ARG A 7 14.30 -29.61 26.84
N ALA A 8 14.94 -30.28 27.79
CA ALA A 8 14.52 -30.25 29.19
C ALA A 8 14.66 -28.86 29.83
N HIS A 9 15.72 -28.10 29.49
CA HIS A 9 15.98 -26.79 30.10
C HIS A 9 15.50 -25.59 29.27
N HIS A 10 15.04 -25.80 28.03
CA HIS A 10 14.43 -24.79 27.16
C HIS A 10 12.95 -25.07 26.94
N ASP A 11 12.61 -26.09 26.14
CA ASP A 11 11.25 -26.39 25.69
C ASP A 11 10.32 -26.65 26.89
N ASN A 12 10.71 -27.55 27.79
CA ASN A 12 9.91 -27.93 28.95
C ASN A 12 9.83 -26.83 30.03
N MET A 13 10.73 -25.84 29.96
CA MET A 13 10.77 -24.67 30.85
C MET A 13 10.15 -23.44 30.17
N ALA A 14 9.09 -23.67 29.39
CA ALA A 14 8.33 -22.64 28.68
C ALA A 14 9.20 -21.76 27.77
N HIS A 15 10.09 -22.37 27.00
CA HIS A 15 10.96 -21.68 26.05
C HIS A 15 11.83 -20.58 26.68
N ALA A 16 12.44 -20.89 27.83
CA ALA A 16 13.30 -19.96 28.55
C ALA A 16 14.45 -19.39 27.69
N GLY A 17 14.78 -18.11 27.89
CA GLY A 17 15.87 -17.45 27.16
C GLY A 17 17.25 -18.03 27.46
N ALA A 18 18.22 -17.77 26.57
CA ALA A 18 19.53 -18.41 26.56
C ALA A 18 20.29 -18.39 27.91
N GLU A 19 20.32 -17.25 28.60
CA GLU A 19 21.01 -17.14 29.89
C GLU A 19 20.33 -17.97 30.99
N LYS A 20 18.98 -18.03 31.00
CA LYS A 20 18.24 -18.86 31.97
C LYS A 20 18.46 -20.35 31.71
N THR A 21 18.42 -20.76 30.44
CA THR A 21 18.72 -22.15 30.04
C THR A 21 20.16 -22.52 30.38
N LEU A 22 21.13 -21.64 30.15
CA LEU A 22 22.53 -21.86 30.54
C LEU A 22 22.69 -22.00 32.05
N ALA A 23 22.07 -21.12 32.82
CA ALA A 23 22.10 -21.18 34.28
C ALA A 23 21.47 -22.47 34.81
N GLY A 24 20.38 -22.95 34.19
CA GLY A 24 19.74 -24.22 34.54
C GLY A 24 20.64 -25.43 34.27
N ILE A 25 21.25 -25.50 33.09
CA ILE A 25 22.15 -26.61 32.70
C ILE A 25 23.40 -26.64 33.60
N ARG A 26 24.00 -25.47 33.87
CA ARG A 26 25.23 -25.33 34.67
C ARG A 26 25.14 -25.85 36.10
N ARG A 27 23.92 -26.03 36.64
CA ARG A 27 23.73 -26.56 38.00
C ARG A 27 24.14 -28.02 38.13
N SER A 28 24.04 -28.79 37.05
CA SER A 28 24.22 -30.24 37.08
C SER A 28 25.17 -30.74 36.01
N PHE A 29 25.44 -29.96 34.96
CA PHE A 29 26.22 -30.40 33.82
C PHE A 29 27.16 -29.30 33.31
N TRP A 30 28.28 -29.72 32.73
CA TRP A 30 29.18 -28.88 31.97
C TRP A 30 29.72 -29.66 30.76
N PHE A 31 29.88 -28.98 29.62
CA PHE A 31 30.55 -29.55 28.46
C PHE A 31 31.17 -28.45 27.58
N PRO A 32 32.22 -28.78 26.79
CA PRO A 32 32.82 -27.83 25.86
C PRO A 32 31.78 -27.28 24.88
N THR A 33 31.87 -25.99 24.54
CA THR A 33 30.94 -25.30 23.63
C THR A 33 29.47 -25.20 24.10
N MET A 34 29.16 -25.50 25.36
CA MET A 34 27.79 -25.44 25.90
C MET A 34 27.08 -24.12 25.62
N ARG A 35 27.76 -22.99 25.82
CA ARG A 35 27.19 -21.67 25.48
C ARG A 35 26.78 -21.62 24.02
N LYS A 36 27.70 -21.93 23.10
CA LYS A 36 27.43 -21.96 21.66
C LYS A 36 26.23 -22.86 21.33
N LYS A 37 26.20 -24.09 21.85
CA LYS A 37 25.09 -25.04 21.58
C LYS A 37 23.75 -24.58 22.13
N VAL A 38 23.70 -23.93 23.30
CA VAL A 38 22.44 -23.38 23.84
C VAL A 38 21.94 -22.24 22.97
N TYR A 39 22.83 -21.31 22.58
CA TYR A 39 22.46 -20.20 21.70
C TYR A 39 21.97 -20.70 20.34
N GLU A 40 22.72 -21.60 19.70
CA GLU A 40 22.37 -22.19 18.41
C GLU A 40 21.02 -22.94 18.47
N TYR A 41 20.75 -23.66 19.56
CA TYR A 41 19.47 -24.36 19.73
C TYR A 41 18.28 -23.39 19.85
N ILE A 42 18.43 -22.31 20.62
CA ILE A 42 17.37 -21.34 20.85
C ILE A 42 17.15 -20.45 19.61
N GLU A 43 18.23 -20.07 18.92
CA GLU A 43 18.17 -19.33 17.65
C GLU A 43 17.42 -20.11 16.56
N ASN A 44 17.48 -21.45 16.60
CA ASN A 44 16.75 -22.33 15.68
C ASN A 44 15.41 -22.85 16.24
N CYS A 45 14.99 -22.40 17.43
CA CYS A 45 13.72 -22.83 18.02
C CYS A 45 12.53 -22.15 17.32
N LEU A 46 11.78 -22.92 16.52
CA LEU A 46 10.64 -22.40 15.75
C LEU A 46 9.57 -21.73 16.64
N THR A 47 9.25 -22.31 17.80
CA THR A 47 8.27 -21.71 18.73
C THR A 47 8.72 -20.33 19.20
N CYS A 48 10.00 -20.19 19.58
CA CYS A 48 10.59 -18.91 19.96
C CYS A 48 10.55 -17.91 18.81
N LEU A 49 10.96 -18.33 17.61
CA LEU A 49 11.01 -17.48 16.43
C LEU A 49 9.61 -16.99 16.00
N MET A 50 8.56 -17.80 16.21
CA MET A 50 7.18 -17.43 15.87
C MET A 50 6.54 -16.44 16.85
N VAL A 51 6.96 -16.44 18.11
CA VAL A 51 6.34 -15.65 19.19
C VAL A 51 7.13 -14.39 19.51
N ASN A 52 8.45 -14.49 19.60
CA ASN A 52 9.30 -13.40 20.06
C ASN A 52 9.42 -12.32 18.99
N THR A 53 9.36 -11.07 19.43
CA THR A 53 9.67 -9.92 18.56
C THR A 53 11.17 -9.78 18.43
N SER A 54 11.67 -9.66 17.20
CA SER A 54 13.01 -9.15 16.95
C SER A 54 13.18 -7.80 17.67
N THR A 55 14.25 -7.68 18.45
CA THR A 55 14.68 -6.41 19.07
C THR A 55 15.46 -5.54 18.10
N GLN A 56 15.69 -6.02 16.88
CA GLN A 56 16.33 -5.24 15.84
C GLN A 56 15.33 -4.19 15.30
N GLY A 57 15.79 -2.94 15.18
CA GLY A 57 14.98 -1.84 14.62
C GLY A 57 14.41 -2.17 13.25
N THR A 58 13.31 -1.49 12.89
CA THR A 58 12.57 -1.74 11.65
C THR A 58 13.50 -1.69 10.43
N GLU A 59 13.60 -2.83 9.74
CA GLU A 59 14.38 -2.92 8.51
C GLU A 59 13.68 -2.24 7.34
N GLY A 60 14.50 -1.72 6.44
CA GLY A 60 14.14 -1.44 5.06
C GLY A 60 14.25 0.00 4.61
N GLU A 61 14.33 0.17 3.29
CA GLU A 61 14.53 1.46 2.64
C GLU A 61 13.31 1.83 1.81
N THR A 62 13.01 3.12 1.77
CA THR A 62 11.91 3.66 0.98
C THR A 62 12.25 3.55 -0.49
N GLN A 63 11.54 2.67 -1.18
CA GLN A 63 11.70 2.54 -2.62
C GLN A 63 10.89 3.56 -3.38
N LEU A 64 11.60 4.24 -4.27
CA LEU A 64 11.07 5.25 -5.14
C LEU A 64 10.69 4.60 -6.48
N TYR A 65 9.39 4.39 -6.71
CA TYR A 65 8.84 4.02 -8.04
C TYR A 65 8.71 5.23 -8.97
N PRO A 66 9.26 5.21 -10.19
CA PRO A 66 9.21 6.37 -11.09
C PRO A 66 7.76 6.83 -11.27
N LEU A 67 7.52 8.11 -10.99
CA LEU A 67 6.21 8.72 -11.23
C LEU A 67 6.12 9.09 -12.70
N PRO A 68 4.93 8.99 -13.31
CA PRO A 68 4.76 9.47 -14.66
C PRO A 68 4.95 10.99 -14.69
N LYS A 69 5.57 11.47 -15.77
CA LYS A 69 5.79 12.92 -16.02
C LYS A 69 4.68 13.54 -16.86
N GLU A 70 3.69 12.74 -17.22
CA GLU A 70 2.59 13.10 -18.10
C GLU A 70 1.25 12.63 -17.49
N PRO A 71 0.15 13.38 -17.67
CA PRO A 71 -1.17 12.96 -17.21
C PRO A 71 -1.65 11.69 -17.88
N LEU A 72 -2.51 10.95 -17.19
CA LEU A 72 -3.28 9.80 -17.69
C LEU A 72 -2.41 8.62 -18.15
N LYS A 73 -1.11 8.60 -17.86
CA LYS A 73 -0.24 7.46 -18.20
C LYS A 73 -0.38 6.31 -17.22
N ILE A 74 -0.52 6.61 -15.93
CA ILE A 74 -0.65 5.61 -14.87
C ILE A 74 -1.83 5.99 -13.99
N LEU A 75 -2.80 5.08 -13.87
CA LEU A 75 -3.95 5.25 -12.97
C LEU A 75 -3.81 4.31 -11.76
N HIS A 76 -4.01 4.85 -10.57
CA HIS A 76 -4.21 4.05 -9.36
C HIS A 76 -5.70 3.82 -9.16
N ILE A 77 -6.09 2.58 -8.85
CA ILE A 77 -7.48 2.23 -8.54
C ILE A 77 -7.58 1.56 -7.18
N ASP A 78 -8.59 1.93 -6.41
CA ASP A 78 -8.86 1.40 -5.09
C ASP A 78 -10.37 1.44 -4.78
N HIS A 79 -10.83 0.61 -3.85
CA HIS A 79 -12.20 0.67 -3.34
C HIS A 79 -12.22 1.31 -1.96
N PHE A 80 -13.11 2.28 -1.78
CA PHE A 80 -13.41 2.86 -0.48
C PHE A 80 -14.77 2.35 0.02
N GLY A 81 -14.77 1.72 1.20
CA GLY A 81 -15.96 1.15 1.82
C GLY A 81 -15.65 -0.09 2.66
N PRO A 82 -16.68 -0.82 3.13
CA PRO A 82 -18.10 -0.55 2.90
C PRO A 82 -18.60 0.70 3.65
N LEU A 83 -19.55 1.41 3.04
CA LEU A 83 -20.29 2.53 3.61
C LEU A 83 -21.73 2.10 3.93
N GLN A 84 -22.45 2.96 4.68
CA GLN A 84 -23.89 2.81 4.81
C GLN A 84 -24.53 2.84 3.42
N GLY A 85 -25.49 1.93 3.17
CA GLY A 85 -26.18 1.86 1.88
C GLY A 85 -26.89 3.18 1.58
N SER A 86 -26.63 3.76 0.41
CA SER A 86 -27.42 4.90 -0.09
C SER A 86 -28.85 4.46 -0.42
N ALA A 87 -29.74 5.42 -0.76
CA ALA A 87 -31.09 5.13 -1.25
C ALA A 87 -31.13 4.07 -2.38
N ASP A 88 -30.22 4.15 -3.36
CA ASP A 88 -30.11 3.17 -4.47
C ASP A 88 -29.25 1.94 -4.15
N ASN A 89 -28.93 1.71 -2.87
CA ASN A 89 -28.12 0.59 -2.37
C ASN A 89 -26.67 0.57 -2.89
N TYR A 90 -26.07 1.75 -3.15
CA TYR A 90 -24.62 1.85 -3.32
C TYR A 90 -23.94 1.73 -1.96
N LYS A 91 -22.82 1.01 -1.90
CA LYS A 91 -22.10 0.69 -0.66
C LYS A 91 -20.61 0.98 -0.72
N HIS A 92 -20.07 1.26 -1.89
CA HIS A 92 -18.65 1.45 -2.11
C HIS A 92 -18.42 2.61 -3.07
N ILE A 93 -17.23 3.18 -3.03
CA ILE A 93 -16.75 4.16 -4.00
C ILE A 93 -15.52 3.58 -4.68
N LEU A 94 -15.55 3.45 -6.00
CA LEU A 94 -14.35 3.20 -6.79
C LEU A 94 -13.61 4.52 -6.95
N VAL A 95 -12.39 4.55 -6.44
CA VAL A 95 -11.50 5.72 -6.46
C VAL A 95 -10.45 5.47 -7.54
N ILE A 96 -10.42 6.33 -8.56
CA ILE A 96 -9.45 6.27 -9.66
C ILE A 96 -8.61 7.54 -9.60
N ILE A 97 -7.29 7.44 -9.56
CA ILE A 97 -6.39 8.58 -9.36
C ILE A 97 -5.30 8.59 -10.44
N ASP A 98 -5.13 9.72 -11.11
CA ASP A 98 -3.99 9.94 -12.00
C ASP A 98 -2.69 10.14 -11.22
N ALA A 99 -1.69 9.30 -11.52
CA ALA A 99 -0.43 9.27 -10.78
C ALA A 99 0.50 10.46 -11.09
N PHE A 100 0.17 11.34 -12.04
CA PHE A 100 0.89 12.59 -12.26
C PHE A 100 0.16 13.76 -11.59
N THR A 101 -1.05 14.06 -12.04
CA THR A 101 -1.82 15.25 -11.63
C THR A 101 -2.52 15.09 -10.28
N ARG A 102 -2.63 13.86 -9.75
CA ARG A 102 -3.48 13.52 -8.59
C ARG A 102 -4.98 13.70 -8.86
N PHE A 103 -5.38 13.93 -10.12
CA PHE A 103 -6.78 14.07 -10.46
C PHE A 103 -7.53 12.79 -10.10
N THR A 104 -8.63 12.94 -9.38
CA THR A 104 -9.36 11.84 -8.75
C THR A 104 -10.76 11.76 -9.34
N TRP A 105 -11.14 10.59 -9.83
CA TRP A 105 -12.51 10.24 -10.17
C TRP A 105 -13.11 9.36 -9.08
N LEU A 106 -14.34 9.67 -8.70
CA LEU A 106 -15.11 8.96 -7.67
C LEU A 106 -16.36 8.40 -8.31
N SER A 107 -16.49 7.07 -8.35
CA SER A 107 -17.67 6.40 -8.90
C SER A 107 -18.37 5.58 -7.83
N PRO A 108 -19.68 5.77 -7.58
CA PRO A 108 -20.41 4.96 -6.61
C PRO A 108 -20.60 3.55 -7.19
N THR A 109 -20.38 2.53 -6.37
CA THR A 109 -20.52 1.10 -6.72
C THR A 109 -21.36 0.36 -5.68
N LYS A 110 -22.21 -0.56 -6.14
CA LYS A 110 -23.08 -1.38 -5.27
C LYS A 110 -22.25 -2.49 -4.63
N SER A 111 -21.28 -3.01 -5.37
CA SER A 111 -20.36 -4.06 -4.95
C SER A 111 -18.92 -3.72 -5.36
N THR A 112 -17.96 -4.43 -4.77
CA THR A 112 -16.57 -4.44 -5.24
C THR A 112 -16.36 -5.45 -6.39
N GLY A 113 -17.41 -5.72 -7.18
CA GLY A 113 -17.38 -6.70 -8.27
C GLY A 113 -16.63 -6.20 -9.50
N THR A 114 -15.98 -7.11 -10.23
CA THR A 114 -15.22 -6.81 -11.45
C THR A 114 -16.03 -6.01 -12.48
N THR A 115 -17.29 -6.39 -12.69
CA THR A 115 -18.17 -5.80 -13.72
C THR A 115 -18.38 -4.30 -13.50
N GLU A 116 -18.56 -3.88 -12.25
CA GLU A 116 -18.73 -2.47 -11.92
C GLU A 116 -17.45 -1.68 -12.17
N VAL A 117 -16.30 -2.23 -11.79
CA VAL A 117 -14.99 -1.63 -12.06
C VAL A 117 -14.78 -1.45 -13.56
N ILE A 118 -15.04 -2.49 -14.36
CA ILE A 118 -14.92 -2.45 -15.83
C ILE A 118 -15.83 -1.37 -16.41
N CYS A 119 -17.09 -1.29 -15.97
CA CYS A 119 -18.04 -0.28 -16.45
C CYS A 119 -17.55 1.16 -16.19
N CYS A 120 -17.00 1.42 -15.00
CA CYS A 120 -16.42 2.71 -14.67
C CYS A 120 -15.18 3.03 -15.51
N LEU A 121 -14.26 2.06 -15.66
CA LEU A 121 -13.04 2.24 -16.43
C LEU A 121 -13.31 2.42 -17.93
N ASP A 122 -14.27 1.68 -18.50
CA ASP A 122 -14.62 1.78 -19.90
C ASP A 122 -15.16 3.19 -20.24
N LYS A 123 -16.04 3.73 -19.39
CA LYS A 123 -16.49 5.14 -19.49
C LYS A 123 -15.33 6.12 -19.44
N LEU A 124 -14.39 5.92 -18.52
CA LEU A 124 -13.22 6.78 -18.38
C LEU A 124 -12.31 6.70 -19.62
N PHE A 125 -12.06 5.49 -20.14
CA PHE A 125 -11.23 5.28 -21.32
C PHE A 125 -11.84 5.89 -22.57
N ASN A 126 -13.15 5.82 -22.72
CA ASN A 126 -13.86 6.44 -23.83
C ASN A 126 -13.87 7.97 -23.75
N THR A 127 -13.72 8.55 -22.54
CA THR A 127 -13.74 10.00 -22.34
C THR A 127 -12.35 10.63 -22.42
N PHE A 128 -11.35 10.02 -21.77
CA PHE A 128 -10.01 10.61 -21.58
C PHE A 128 -8.90 9.85 -22.32
N GLY A 129 -9.23 8.71 -22.92
CA GLY A 129 -8.25 7.80 -23.51
C GLY A 129 -7.74 6.75 -22.53
N ARG A 130 -6.95 5.82 -23.07
CA ARG A 130 -6.47 4.63 -22.35
C ARG A 130 -5.12 4.90 -21.71
N PRO A 131 -4.92 4.52 -20.43
CA PRO A 131 -3.63 4.67 -19.78
C PRO A 131 -2.61 3.65 -20.30
N LYS A 132 -1.32 3.89 -20.04
CA LYS A 132 -0.28 2.88 -20.27
C LYS A 132 -0.34 1.79 -19.22
N GLU A 133 -0.70 2.16 -17.98
CA GLU A 133 -0.66 1.26 -16.85
C GLU A 133 -1.77 1.55 -15.83
N ILE A 134 -2.30 0.50 -15.21
CA ILE A 134 -3.16 0.56 -14.04
C ILE A 134 -2.44 -0.10 -12.88
N VAL A 135 -2.47 0.55 -11.72
CA VAL A 135 -1.93 0.05 -10.46
C VAL A 135 -3.07 -0.18 -9.49
N SER A 136 -3.16 -1.38 -8.93
CA SER A 136 -4.18 -1.72 -7.93
C SER A 136 -3.60 -2.58 -6.81
N ASP A 137 -4.35 -2.73 -5.74
CA ASP A 137 -4.11 -3.79 -4.76
C ASP A 137 -4.46 -5.18 -5.34
N ARG A 138 -4.41 -6.21 -4.50
CA ARG A 138 -4.76 -7.59 -4.85
C ARG A 138 -6.23 -7.94 -4.57
N GLY A 139 -7.12 -6.95 -4.58
CA GLY A 139 -8.55 -7.16 -4.48
C GLY A 139 -9.06 -8.17 -5.52
N THR A 140 -10.09 -8.94 -5.17
CA THR A 140 -10.69 -9.96 -6.05
C THR A 140 -11.18 -9.36 -7.36
N ALA A 141 -11.72 -8.13 -7.31
CA ALA A 141 -12.15 -7.36 -8.47
C ALA A 141 -11.05 -7.18 -9.53
N PHE A 142 -9.82 -6.91 -9.08
CA PHE A 142 -8.69 -6.58 -9.95
C PHE A 142 -7.88 -7.81 -10.35
N THR A 143 -8.07 -8.95 -9.67
CA THR A 143 -7.32 -10.19 -9.93
C THR A 143 -8.13 -11.24 -10.70
N SER A 144 -9.41 -10.96 -10.95
CA SER A 144 -10.32 -11.80 -11.72
C SER A 144 -9.87 -11.98 -13.17
N LYS A 145 -10.39 -13.03 -13.81
CA LYS A 145 -10.12 -13.29 -15.23
C LYS A 145 -10.73 -12.19 -16.09
N GLU A 146 -11.96 -11.76 -15.80
CA GLU A 146 -12.62 -10.72 -16.62
C GLU A 146 -11.84 -9.41 -16.60
N PHE A 147 -11.27 -9.01 -15.46
CA PHE A 147 -10.46 -7.79 -15.36
C PHE A 147 -9.18 -7.90 -16.18
N LYS A 148 -8.50 -9.05 -16.11
CA LYS A 148 -7.29 -9.32 -16.90
C LYS A 148 -7.58 -9.26 -18.40
N ASP A 149 -8.68 -9.89 -18.83
CA ASP A 149 -9.08 -9.88 -20.24
C ASP A 149 -9.43 -8.45 -20.71
N PHE A 150 -10.07 -7.65 -19.86
CA PHE A 150 -10.37 -6.24 -20.12
C PHE A 150 -9.11 -5.38 -20.31
N VAL A 151 -8.14 -5.44 -19.40
CA VAL A 151 -6.90 -4.64 -19.54
C VAL A 151 -6.06 -5.10 -20.72
N LEU A 152 -6.02 -6.42 -21.00
CA LEU A 152 -5.33 -6.98 -22.17
C LEU A 152 -5.97 -6.52 -23.49
N LYS A 153 -7.30 -6.51 -23.58
CA LYS A 153 -8.05 -5.99 -24.75
C LYS A 153 -7.62 -4.57 -25.12
N PHE A 154 -7.32 -3.75 -24.12
CA PHE A 154 -6.92 -2.36 -24.31
C PHE A 154 -5.40 -2.13 -24.30
N LEU A 155 -4.59 -3.20 -24.28
CA LEU A 155 -3.13 -3.14 -24.19
C LEU A 155 -2.61 -2.35 -22.98
N VAL A 156 -3.39 -2.35 -21.91
CA VAL A 156 -3.06 -1.67 -20.66
C VAL A 156 -2.30 -2.64 -19.77
N LYS A 157 -1.13 -2.22 -19.28
CA LYS A 157 -0.38 -3.02 -18.32
C LYS A 157 -1.06 -2.94 -16.95
N HIS A 158 -1.27 -4.08 -16.31
CA HIS A 158 -1.78 -4.12 -14.93
C HIS A 158 -0.69 -4.49 -13.94
N ARG A 159 -0.45 -3.62 -12.96
CA ARG A 159 0.52 -3.83 -11.88
C ARG A 159 -0.18 -4.01 -10.54
N LEU A 160 0.01 -5.17 -9.95
CA LEU A 160 -0.45 -5.46 -8.59
C LEU A 160 0.58 -5.01 -7.55
N ILE A 161 0.12 -4.27 -6.55
CA ILE A 161 0.93 -3.88 -5.39
C ILE A 161 1.28 -5.12 -4.55
N ALA A 162 2.52 -5.20 -4.08
CA ALA A 162 2.95 -6.29 -3.19
C ALA A 162 2.23 -6.22 -1.83
N VAL A 163 1.91 -7.38 -1.25
CA VAL A 163 1.32 -7.42 0.10
C VAL A 163 2.39 -6.88 1.06
N ALA A 164 1.99 -5.95 1.93
CA ALA A 164 2.86 -5.17 2.85
C ALA A 164 3.67 -4.00 2.24
N SER A 165 3.57 -3.71 0.94
CA SER A 165 4.14 -2.47 0.39
C SER A 165 3.21 -1.27 0.58
N LEU A 166 3.12 -0.78 1.82
CA LEU A 166 2.34 0.42 2.22
C LEU A 166 2.59 1.64 1.32
N TRP A 167 3.80 1.75 0.75
CA TRP A 167 4.23 2.90 -0.03
C TRP A 167 3.61 3.00 -1.43
N ALA A 168 3.32 1.88 -2.08
CA ALA A 168 2.81 1.88 -3.45
C ALA A 168 1.31 2.23 -3.53
N ASN A 169 0.55 2.04 -2.44
CA ASN A 169 -0.84 2.49 -2.32
C ASN A 169 -0.98 3.85 -1.60
N GLY A 170 0.13 4.49 -1.20
CA GLY A 170 0.10 5.68 -0.35
C GLY A 170 -0.52 6.93 -0.99
N ILE A 171 -0.76 6.93 -2.31
CA ILE A 171 -1.55 7.97 -3.00
C ILE A 171 -3.04 7.72 -2.76
N ALA A 172 -3.54 6.52 -3.05
CA ALA A 172 -4.94 6.14 -2.83
C ALA A 172 -5.30 6.19 -1.35
N GLU A 173 -4.45 5.69 -0.45
CA GLU A 173 -4.68 5.75 0.99
C GLU A 173 -4.83 7.19 1.52
N ARG A 174 -4.01 8.12 1.01
CA ARG A 174 -4.10 9.54 1.37
C ARG A 174 -5.41 10.15 0.92
N ILE A 175 -5.83 9.88 -0.31
CA ILE A 175 -7.12 10.33 -0.84
C ILE A 175 -8.26 9.70 -0.04
N ASN A 176 -8.24 8.39 0.23
CA ASN A 176 -9.26 7.71 1.03
C ASN A 176 -9.38 8.31 2.44
N ARG A 177 -8.27 8.67 3.08
CA ARG A 177 -8.28 9.36 4.39
C ARG A 177 -8.91 10.75 4.29
N TYR A 178 -8.61 11.50 3.24
CA TYR A 178 -9.24 12.81 2.99
C TYR A 178 -10.74 12.66 2.69
N LEU A 179 -11.12 11.72 1.81
CA LEU A 179 -12.49 11.37 1.47
C LEU A 179 -13.31 11.05 2.72
N LYS A 180 -12.78 10.20 3.60
CA LYS A 180 -13.42 9.89 4.88
C LYS A 180 -13.70 11.16 5.67
N SER A 181 -12.68 11.99 5.91
CA SER A 181 -12.84 13.18 6.74
C SER A 181 -13.77 14.22 6.13
N ALA A 182 -13.74 14.41 4.81
CA ALA A 182 -14.51 15.45 4.14
C ALA A 182 -15.95 15.01 3.90
N LEU A 183 -16.20 13.77 3.47
CA LEU A 183 -17.57 13.24 3.34
C LEU A 183 -18.29 13.27 4.68
N THR A 184 -17.63 12.89 5.78
CA THR A 184 -18.23 12.97 7.13
C THR A 184 -18.65 14.40 7.52
N LYS A 185 -18.02 15.44 6.94
CA LYS A 185 -18.39 16.84 7.17
C LYS A 185 -19.48 17.36 6.23
N LEU A 186 -19.62 16.75 5.05
CA LEU A 186 -20.55 17.18 3.99
C LEU A 186 -21.92 16.50 4.08
N ILE A 187 -22.02 15.37 4.78
CA ILE A 187 -23.24 14.60 4.91
C ILE A 187 -23.97 14.91 6.21
N ASP A 188 -25.28 15.09 6.13
CA ASP A 188 -26.15 15.23 7.30
C ASP A 188 -26.54 13.86 7.87
N THR A 189 -26.72 12.87 6.98
CA THR A 189 -27.03 11.48 7.33
C THR A 189 -26.02 10.49 6.71
N PRO A 190 -25.74 9.34 7.36
CA PRO A 190 -24.75 8.38 6.86
C PRO A 190 -25.04 7.80 5.47
N ASP A 191 -26.28 7.78 5.01
CA ASP A 191 -26.73 7.27 3.71
C ASP A 191 -26.73 8.31 2.59
N GLY A 192 -26.62 9.62 2.92
CA GLY A 192 -26.61 10.74 1.97
C GLY A 192 -25.27 10.97 1.24
N TRP A 193 -24.27 10.09 1.42
CA TRP A 193 -22.93 10.29 0.86
C TRP A 193 -22.89 10.27 -0.67
N LYS A 194 -23.80 9.51 -1.31
CA LYS A 194 -23.84 9.37 -2.77
C LYS A 194 -24.15 10.71 -3.44
N ASP A 195 -25.09 11.47 -2.88
CA ASP A 195 -25.57 12.72 -3.47
C ASP A 195 -24.50 13.83 -3.37
N ARG A 196 -23.65 13.75 -2.36
CA ARG A 196 -22.48 14.63 -2.18
C ARG A 196 -21.24 14.21 -2.98
N LEU A 197 -21.27 13.06 -3.68
CA LEU A 197 -20.05 12.51 -4.29
C LEU A 197 -19.53 13.37 -5.45
N GLY A 198 -20.42 13.98 -6.24
CA GLY A 198 -20.03 14.89 -7.31
C GLY A 198 -19.35 16.16 -6.78
N GLU A 199 -19.92 16.74 -5.72
CA GLU A 199 -19.36 17.87 -4.98
C GLU A 199 -17.98 17.50 -4.38
N MET A 200 -17.87 16.31 -3.78
CA MET A 200 -16.64 15.81 -3.21
C MET A 200 -15.53 15.65 -4.27
N GLN A 201 -15.86 15.09 -5.44
CA GLN A 201 -14.93 14.97 -6.55
C GLN A 201 -14.45 16.35 -7.02
N TYR A 202 -15.36 17.32 -7.10
CA TYR A 202 -15.04 18.68 -7.48
C TYR A 202 -14.06 19.35 -6.50
N ILE A 203 -14.33 19.23 -5.19
CA ILE A 203 -13.51 19.79 -4.13
C ILE A 203 -12.10 19.20 -4.15
N VAL A 204 -11.97 17.87 -4.23
CA VAL A 204 -10.66 17.19 -4.27
C VAL A 204 -9.81 17.68 -5.44
N ASN A 205 -10.43 17.83 -6.62
CA ASN A 205 -9.71 18.20 -7.83
C ASN A 205 -9.35 19.69 -7.91
N ASN A 206 -10.06 20.56 -7.18
CA ASN A 206 -9.81 22.00 -7.21
C ASN A 206 -9.09 22.53 -5.96
N THR A 207 -8.93 21.70 -4.93
CA THR A 207 -8.15 22.05 -3.74
C THR A 207 -6.65 21.93 -4.01
N TYR A 208 -5.88 22.85 -3.44
CA TYR A 208 -4.42 22.82 -3.52
C TYR A 208 -3.84 21.53 -2.92
N HIS A 209 -2.97 20.85 -3.66
CA HIS A 209 -2.33 19.62 -3.22
C HIS A 209 -0.82 19.82 -3.00
N SER A 210 -0.38 19.67 -1.75
CA SER A 210 0.97 20.04 -1.31
C SER A 210 2.11 19.29 -2.01
N SER A 211 1.88 18.05 -2.46
CA SER A 211 2.93 17.28 -3.15
C SER A 211 3.20 17.74 -4.58
N ILE A 212 2.20 18.31 -5.25
CA ILE A 212 2.28 18.77 -6.65
C ILE A 212 2.33 20.30 -6.73
N LYS A 213 2.18 20.99 -5.59
CA LYS A 213 2.19 22.45 -5.47
C LYS A 213 1.19 23.15 -6.40
N SER A 214 0.09 22.48 -6.72
CA SER A 214 -0.96 22.94 -7.62
C SER A 214 -2.28 22.22 -7.31
N SER A 215 -3.38 22.61 -7.94
CA SER A 215 -4.63 21.83 -7.91
C SER A 215 -4.61 20.74 -8.99
N PRO A 216 -5.17 19.54 -8.72
CA PRO A 216 -5.22 18.48 -9.71
C PRO A 216 -5.88 18.87 -11.05
N ALA A 217 -6.98 19.62 -10.99
CA ALA A 217 -7.71 20.08 -12.17
C ALA A 217 -6.84 21.00 -13.05
N LYS A 218 -6.09 21.93 -12.44
CA LYS A 218 -5.18 22.82 -13.18
C LYS A 218 -4.11 22.04 -13.93
N LEU A 219 -3.53 21.01 -13.33
CA LEU A 219 -2.49 20.20 -14.00
C LEU A 219 -3.03 19.32 -15.13
N LEU A 220 -4.24 18.77 -14.96
CA LEU A 220 -4.88 17.94 -15.98
C LEU A 220 -5.39 18.79 -17.14
N LEU A 221 -6.26 19.75 -16.84
CA LEU A 221 -7.01 20.54 -17.83
C LEU A 221 -6.19 21.72 -18.38
N GLY A 222 -5.23 22.25 -17.61
CA GLY A 222 -4.42 23.41 -17.98
C GLY A 222 -5.00 24.76 -17.56
N PHE A 223 -6.14 24.77 -16.87
CA PHE A 223 -6.77 25.98 -16.34
C PHE A 223 -7.44 25.70 -14.99
N GLU A 224 -7.67 26.76 -14.22
CA GLU A 224 -8.41 26.67 -12.96
C GLU A 224 -9.92 26.64 -13.23
N GLN A 225 -10.61 25.64 -12.69
CA GLN A 225 -12.07 25.59 -12.80
C GLN A 225 -12.69 26.68 -11.91
N ARG A 226 -13.85 27.19 -12.31
CA ARG A 226 -14.54 28.29 -11.60
C ARG A 226 -15.12 27.74 -10.29
N ASN A 227 -14.40 27.92 -9.18
CA ASN A 227 -14.64 27.17 -7.94
C ASN A 227 -15.03 28.02 -6.74
N HIS A 228 -15.00 29.34 -6.85
CA HIS A 228 -15.10 30.21 -5.70
C HIS A 228 -15.97 31.43 -6.02
N GLU A 229 -16.75 31.88 -5.03
CA GLU A 229 -17.72 32.98 -5.17
C GLU A 229 -17.05 34.29 -5.61
N ASP A 230 -15.73 34.41 -5.38
CA ASP A 230 -14.90 35.53 -5.77
C ASP A 230 -14.35 35.45 -7.21
N HIS A 231 -14.80 34.49 -8.03
CA HIS A 231 -14.39 34.39 -9.44
C HIS A 231 -14.59 35.72 -10.18
N SER A 232 -15.67 36.44 -9.90
CA SER A 232 -15.95 37.76 -10.49
C SER A 232 -14.84 38.77 -10.16
N PHE A 233 -14.38 38.81 -8.91
CA PHE A 233 -13.26 39.64 -8.48
C PHE A 233 -11.94 39.22 -9.13
N ALA A 234 -11.63 37.91 -9.14
CA ALA A 234 -10.42 37.40 -9.77
C ALA A 234 -10.37 37.71 -11.27
N GLN A 235 -11.50 37.61 -11.97
CA GLN A 235 -11.61 37.95 -13.39
C GLN A 235 -11.42 39.44 -13.63
N PHE A 236 -12.04 40.29 -12.78
CA PHE A 236 -11.86 41.73 -12.84
C PHE A 236 -10.39 42.13 -12.63
N THR A 237 -9.70 41.53 -11.65
CA THR A 237 -8.26 41.76 -11.44
C THR A 237 -7.42 41.35 -12.65
N ARG A 238 -7.67 40.18 -13.25
CA ARG A 238 -6.94 39.74 -14.46
C ARG A 238 -7.15 40.69 -15.64
N MET A 239 -8.36 41.20 -15.81
CA MET A 239 -8.70 42.19 -16.84
C MET A 239 -7.93 43.51 -16.62
N LEU A 240 -7.85 43.99 -15.38
CA LEU A 240 -7.08 45.20 -15.04
C LEU A 240 -5.57 45.06 -15.33
N VAL A 241 -5.01 43.88 -15.13
CA VAL A 241 -3.57 43.63 -15.28
C VAL A 241 -3.18 43.33 -16.75
N ASN A 242 -4.17 43.24 -17.66
CA ASN A 242 -3.97 43.02 -19.11
C ASN A 242 -3.07 41.81 -19.40
N VAL A 243 -3.25 40.72 -18.64
CA VAL A 243 -2.43 39.51 -18.75
C VAL A 243 -2.80 38.76 -20.03
N ASP A 244 -1.98 38.93 -21.08
CA ASP A 244 -2.05 38.09 -22.27
C ASP A 244 -1.44 36.72 -21.95
N SER A 245 -2.29 35.78 -21.52
CA SER A 245 -1.89 34.48 -21.01
C SER A 245 -1.78 33.47 -22.14
N ASN A 246 -0.55 33.08 -22.49
CA ASN A 246 -0.33 31.90 -23.32
C ASN A 246 -0.58 30.65 -22.47
N LEU A 247 -1.83 30.15 -22.53
CA LEU A 247 -2.30 29.01 -21.73
C LEU A 247 -1.44 27.76 -21.88
N GLU A 248 -0.91 27.48 -23.07
CA GLU A 248 -0.06 26.29 -23.28
C GLU A 248 1.32 26.46 -22.61
N LYS A 249 1.88 27.67 -22.66
CA LYS A 249 3.12 28.00 -21.95
C LYS A 249 2.92 27.91 -20.43
N GLU A 250 1.84 28.45 -19.89
CA GLU A 250 1.50 28.36 -18.47
C GLU A 250 1.26 26.91 -18.02
N ARG A 251 0.57 26.12 -18.85
CA ARG A 251 0.34 24.70 -18.60
C ARG A 251 1.65 23.93 -18.53
N LYS A 252 2.57 24.18 -19.46
CA LYS A 252 3.90 23.55 -19.46
C LYS A 252 4.68 23.92 -18.21
N ILE A 253 4.77 25.22 -17.88
CA ILE A 253 5.45 25.71 -16.67
C ILE A 253 4.88 25.06 -15.41
N SER A 254 3.54 25.00 -15.30
CA SER A 254 2.86 24.41 -14.15
C SER A 254 3.17 22.91 -13.99
N ARG A 255 3.23 22.17 -15.10
CA ARG A 255 3.58 20.75 -15.10
C ARG A 255 5.04 20.49 -14.76
N ASP A 256 5.94 21.30 -15.29
CA ASP A 256 7.38 21.20 -14.99
C ASP A 256 7.64 21.51 -13.51
N ALA A 257 7.00 22.56 -12.97
CA ALA A 257 7.06 22.90 -11.55
C ALA A 257 6.50 21.76 -10.66
N ALA A 258 5.37 21.16 -11.05
CA ALA A 258 4.77 20.04 -10.32
C ALA A 258 5.68 18.79 -10.33
N ASN A 259 6.32 18.50 -11.47
CA ASN A 259 7.30 17.42 -11.59
C ASN A 259 8.48 17.64 -10.63
N GLN A 260 9.10 18.82 -10.66
CA GLN A 260 10.24 19.17 -9.81
C GLN A 260 9.85 19.13 -8.32
N ALA A 261 8.73 19.74 -7.94
CA ALA A 261 8.26 19.74 -6.56
C ALA A 261 7.99 18.31 -6.04
N THR A 262 7.39 17.47 -6.88
CA THR A 262 7.12 16.08 -6.54
C THR A 262 8.42 15.29 -6.32
N GLU A 263 9.42 15.46 -7.18
CA GLU A 263 10.73 14.82 -7.03
C GLU A 263 11.46 15.29 -5.76
N LEU A 264 11.47 16.59 -5.47
CA LEU A 264 12.09 17.15 -4.27
C LEU A 264 11.46 16.63 -2.98
N ILE A 265 10.14 16.71 -2.84
CA ILE A 265 9.41 16.23 -1.65
C ILE A 265 9.64 14.74 -1.44
N ARG A 266 9.68 13.99 -2.54
CA ARG A 266 9.85 12.55 -2.52
C ARG A 266 11.25 12.13 -2.08
N ASN A 267 12.28 12.83 -2.55
CA ASN A 267 13.66 12.60 -2.13
C ASN A 267 13.86 13.00 -0.66
N TYR A 268 13.27 14.12 -0.23
CA TYR A 268 13.28 14.55 1.17
C TYR A 268 12.63 13.51 2.09
N ASN A 269 11.40 13.08 1.76
CA ASN A 269 10.68 12.08 2.55
C ASN A 269 11.42 10.74 2.60
N LYS A 270 12.05 10.32 1.49
CA LYS A 270 12.90 9.13 1.48
C LYS A 270 14.03 9.27 2.49
N LYS A 271 14.80 10.36 2.40
CA LYS A 271 15.96 10.57 3.27
C LYS A 271 15.57 10.55 4.75
N TYR A 272 14.55 11.32 5.12
CA TYR A 272 14.06 11.40 6.49
C TYR A 272 13.55 10.05 7.03
N HIS A 273 12.87 9.28 6.18
CA HIS A 273 12.32 8.00 6.59
C HIS A 273 13.39 6.89 6.66
N ASP A 274 14.39 6.94 5.79
CA ASP A 274 15.49 5.96 5.74
C ASP A 274 16.52 6.23 6.86
N GLU A 275 16.67 7.47 7.34
CA GLU A 275 17.59 7.86 8.43
C GLU A 275 17.37 7.06 9.73
N ASN A 276 16.15 6.60 10.00
CA ASN A 276 15.80 5.86 11.21
C ASN A 276 15.65 4.34 10.98
N ARG A 277 16.03 3.82 9.81
CA ARG A 277 15.84 2.41 9.46
C ARG A 277 17.16 1.67 9.26
N LYS A 278 17.14 0.38 9.63
CA LYS A 278 18.25 -0.52 9.31
C LYS A 278 18.20 -0.91 7.84
N LYS A 279 19.38 -1.16 7.24
CA LYS A 279 19.46 -1.72 5.89
C LYS A 279 18.67 -3.05 5.83
N PRO A 280 17.86 -3.26 4.78
CA PRO A 280 17.07 -4.48 4.65
C PRO A 280 17.96 -5.71 4.52
N SER A 281 17.59 -6.77 5.23
CA SER A 281 18.16 -8.10 5.02
C SER A 281 17.92 -8.55 3.58
N GLN A 282 18.98 -9.06 2.95
CA GLN A 282 18.92 -9.69 1.63
C GLN A 282 18.77 -11.19 1.79
N TYR A 283 17.83 -11.76 1.05
CA TYR A 283 17.56 -13.19 1.07
C TYR A 283 17.86 -13.82 -0.29
N ASN A 284 18.23 -15.09 -0.26
CA ASN A 284 18.52 -15.91 -1.43
C ASN A 284 17.38 -16.89 -1.73
N VAL A 285 17.35 -17.37 -2.97
CA VAL A 285 16.46 -18.48 -3.34
C VAL A 285 16.85 -19.70 -2.53
N GLY A 286 15.87 -20.32 -1.87
CA GLY A 286 16.06 -21.46 -0.98
C GLY A 286 15.97 -21.10 0.51
N ASP A 287 16.13 -19.83 0.89
CA ASP A 287 16.09 -19.40 2.29
C ASP A 287 14.71 -19.63 2.93
N TYR A 288 14.73 -19.99 4.21
CA TYR A 288 13.53 -20.13 5.03
C TYR A 288 13.22 -18.84 5.78
N VAL A 289 11.96 -18.40 5.68
CA VAL A 289 11.50 -17.15 6.27
C VAL A 289 10.20 -17.32 7.04
N LEU A 290 10.03 -16.49 8.06
CA LEU A 290 8.78 -16.32 8.78
C LEU A 290 8.07 -15.04 8.29
N ILE A 291 6.75 -15.11 8.20
CA ILE A 291 5.92 -13.97 7.77
C ILE A 291 5.18 -13.44 8.98
N ARG A 292 5.21 -12.12 9.21
CA ARG A 292 4.41 -11.47 10.25
C ARG A 292 2.92 -11.67 9.97
N ASP A 293 2.18 -12.20 10.93
CA ASP A 293 0.74 -12.41 10.78
C ASP A 293 -0.03 -11.13 11.14
N MET A 294 -0.47 -10.40 10.11
CA MET A 294 -1.27 -9.18 10.23
C MET A 294 -2.78 -9.46 10.18
N ARG A 295 -3.20 -10.72 10.11
CA ARG A 295 -4.62 -11.08 10.03
C ARG A 295 -5.27 -10.95 11.40
N SER A 296 -6.28 -10.10 11.51
CA SER A 296 -7.19 -10.05 12.64
C SER A 296 -8.52 -10.70 12.24
N LYS A 297 -8.94 -11.76 12.92
CA LYS A 297 -10.29 -12.31 12.78
C LYS A 297 -11.19 -11.69 13.84
N ILE A 298 -12.39 -11.30 13.42
CA ILE A 298 -13.42 -10.75 14.32
C ILE A 298 -13.79 -11.86 15.33
N GLY A 299 -13.73 -11.55 16.63
CA GLY A 299 -14.04 -12.48 17.72
C GLY A 299 -12.86 -13.31 18.26
N GLU A 300 -11.67 -13.21 17.66
CA GLU A 300 -10.47 -13.93 18.14
C GLU A 300 -9.59 -12.99 18.99
N SER A 301 -9.17 -13.45 20.17
CA SER A 301 -8.28 -12.68 21.05
C SER A 301 -6.87 -12.61 20.46
N SER A 302 -6.39 -11.39 20.19
CA SER A 302 -5.03 -11.15 19.68
C SER A 302 -3.93 -11.39 20.73
N LYS A 303 -4.28 -11.55 22.01
CA LYS A 303 -3.31 -11.56 23.12
C LYS A 303 -2.39 -12.79 23.14
N LEU A 304 -2.87 -13.95 22.69
CA LEU A 304 -2.11 -15.21 22.69
C LEU A 304 -1.72 -15.69 21.29
N LYS A 305 -1.93 -14.85 20.28
CA LYS A 305 -1.65 -15.21 18.89
C LYS A 305 -0.16 -15.04 18.59
N PRO A 306 0.52 -16.06 18.02
CA PRO A 306 1.89 -15.90 17.53
C PRO A 306 1.98 -14.74 16.53
N LYS A 307 3.04 -13.94 16.64
CA LYS A 307 3.23 -12.75 15.81
C LYS A 307 3.67 -13.11 14.39
N TYR A 308 4.30 -14.27 14.22
CA TYR A 308 4.77 -14.75 12.94
C TYR A 308 4.24 -16.15 12.63
N ARG A 309 4.17 -16.46 11.34
CA ARG A 309 3.78 -17.76 10.78
C ARG A 309 4.86 -18.27 9.83
N GLY A 310 4.94 -19.58 9.67
CA GLY A 310 5.90 -20.27 8.80
C GLY A 310 6.52 -21.48 9.51
N PRO A 311 7.67 -21.99 9.05
CA PRO A 311 8.53 -21.43 8.00
C PRO A 311 7.94 -21.58 6.59
N TYR A 312 8.32 -20.64 5.72
CA TYR A 312 8.06 -20.63 4.28
C TYR A 312 9.38 -20.56 3.52
N GLN A 313 9.38 -20.85 2.23
CA GLN A 313 10.58 -20.83 1.40
C GLN A 313 10.55 -19.71 0.35
N ILE A 314 11.69 -19.06 0.14
CA ILE A 314 11.88 -18.12 -0.96
C ILE A 314 12.15 -18.90 -2.24
N THR A 315 11.29 -18.71 -3.24
CA THR A 315 11.38 -19.40 -4.54
C THR A 315 11.93 -18.50 -5.64
N LYS A 316 11.82 -17.18 -5.50
CA LYS A 316 12.34 -16.21 -6.47
C LYS A 316 12.61 -14.85 -5.84
N CYS A 317 13.72 -14.23 -6.22
CA CYS A 317 14.03 -12.83 -5.90
C CYS A 317 13.60 -11.94 -7.08
N LEU A 318 12.72 -10.96 -6.84
CA LEU A 318 12.09 -10.12 -7.87
C LEU A 318 12.71 -8.71 -7.98
N GLY A 319 13.92 -8.54 -7.42
CA GLY A 319 14.56 -7.24 -7.23
C GLY A 319 13.87 -6.42 -6.15
N ASN A 320 14.45 -5.28 -5.78
CA ASN A 320 13.76 -4.32 -4.92
C ASN A 320 13.29 -4.92 -3.58
N ASN A 321 14.06 -5.81 -2.96
CA ASN A 321 13.70 -6.46 -1.68
C ASN A 321 12.35 -7.22 -1.73
N ARG A 322 11.92 -7.62 -2.93
CA ARG A 322 10.69 -8.39 -3.14
C ARG A 322 11.02 -9.85 -3.42
N TYR A 323 10.30 -10.73 -2.75
CA TYR A 323 10.52 -12.17 -2.80
C TYR A 323 9.20 -12.89 -3.06
N VAL A 324 9.23 -13.93 -3.90
CA VAL A 324 8.13 -14.89 -4.03
C VAL A 324 8.30 -15.90 -2.92
N VAL A 325 7.36 -15.90 -1.98
CA VAL A 325 7.36 -16.76 -0.80
C VAL A 325 6.27 -17.80 -0.97
N ARG A 326 6.66 -19.08 -0.83
CA ARG A 326 5.76 -20.22 -0.95
C ARG A 326 5.82 -21.15 0.26
N ASP A 327 4.79 -21.98 0.41
CA ASP A 327 4.87 -23.12 1.31
C ASP A 327 6.05 -24.03 0.93
N ILE A 328 6.62 -24.69 1.94
CA ILE A 328 7.71 -25.63 1.75
C ILE A 328 7.12 -26.87 1.03
N PRO A 329 7.76 -27.38 -0.04
CA PRO A 329 7.26 -28.58 -0.73
C PRO A 329 7.00 -29.73 0.24
N GLY A 330 5.78 -30.26 0.24
CA GLY A 330 5.34 -31.34 1.15
C GLY A 330 4.85 -30.88 2.53
N PHE A 331 4.89 -29.58 2.84
CA PHE A 331 4.44 -29.04 4.12
C PHE A 331 3.57 -27.79 3.93
N ASN A 332 2.24 -27.99 3.96
CA ASN A 332 1.27 -26.91 3.84
C ASN A 332 0.75 -26.51 5.22
N HIS A 333 0.93 -25.24 5.60
CA HIS A 333 0.37 -24.70 6.85
C HIS A 333 -1.13 -24.46 6.79
N THR A 334 -1.66 -24.21 5.58
CA THR A 334 -3.08 -23.95 5.34
C THR A 334 -3.61 -24.77 4.17
N PRO A 335 -4.92 -25.06 4.12
CA PRO A 335 -5.53 -25.82 3.02
C PRO A 335 -5.29 -25.19 1.64
N LYS A 336 -5.20 -23.85 1.60
CA LYS A 336 -4.80 -23.11 0.41
C LYS A 336 -3.29 -22.83 0.48
N PRO A 337 -2.49 -23.30 -0.49
CA PRO A 337 -1.06 -23.06 -0.49
C PRO A 337 -0.78 -21.56 -0.64
N LEU A 338 0.20 -21.08 0.12
CA LEU A 338 0.70 -19.72 0.01
C LEU A 338 1.55 -19.61 -1.26
N ASP A 339 1.16 -18.72 -2.18
CA ASP A 339 2.00 -18.23 -3.26
C ASP A 339 1.80 -16.72 -3.37
N THR A 340 2.73 -15.95 -2.79
CA THR A 340 2.58 -14.49 -2.73
C THR A 340 3.93 -13.78 -2.84
N ILE A 341 3.85 -12.52 -3.26
CA ILE A 341 5.02 -11.63 -3.32
C ILE A 341 5.00 -10.75 -2.07
N LEU A 342 6.05 -10.88 -1.26
CA LEU A 342 6.28 -10.08 -0.06
C LEU A 342 7.51 -9.19 -0.23
N SER A 343 7.49 -8.09 0.49
CA SER A 343 8.63 -7.19 0.70
C SER A 343 9.31 -7.58 2.01
N SER A 344 10.66 -7.55 2.07
CA SER A 344 11.37 -7.66 3.36
C SER A 344 11.32 -6.38 4.21
N VAL A 345 10.76 -5.30 3.64
CA VAL A 345 10.53 -3.97 4.25
C VAL A 345 9.07 -3.77 4.61
#